data_AF-A0A2N2M7Z7-F1
#
_entry.id   AF-A0A2N2M7Z7-F1
#
_cell.length_a   1.000
_cell.length_b   1.000
_cell.length_c   1.000
_cell.angle_alpha   90.00
_cell.angle_beta   90.00
_cell.angle_gamma   90.00
#
_symmetry.space_group_name_H-M   'P 1'
#
loop_
_entity.id
_entity.type
_entity.pdbx_description
1 polymer ?
#
loop_
_entity_poly.entity_id
_entity_poly.type
_entity_poly.pdbx_seq_one_letter_code
_entity_poly.pdbx_strand_id
1 'polypeptide(L)'
;MAADQVNPIEEIRKEINSARSDLSKLISDCRLSTITDEVSALDTKIANMGLRITKIRDRKYAFNKISEQLGIEYQKQWAAKKGLIQNQTSIESNNLRLGLRPLEARIAALQVNMSSASLVKMAQNELDNYETRINASESMLRNLYDDLKAEVDKLDA
;
A
#
# COMPACT_ATOMS: atom_id res chain seq x y z
N MET A 1 -45.60 19.91 -1.05
CA MET A 1 -44.24 19.50 -1.46
C MET A 1 -43.29 20.45 -0.77
N ALA A 2 -42.79 20.08 0.41
CA ALA A 2 -41.82 20.89 1.13
C ALA A 2 -40.47 20.69 0.45
N ALA A 3 -39.88 21.78 -0.03
CA ALA A 3 -38.55 21.77 -0.61
C ALA A 3 -37.57 21.23 0.43
N ASP A 4 -36.78 20.26 -0.01
CA ASP A 4 -35.61 19.70 0.68
C ASP A 4 -34.58 20.83 0.86
N GLN A 5 -34.81 21.73 1.83
CA GLN A 5 -33.85 22.76 2.21
C GLN A 5 -32.75 22.08 3.01
N VAL A 6 -31.78 21.52 2.29
CA VAL A 6 -30.50 21.09 2.87
C VAL A 6 -29.94 22.28 3.64
N ASN A 7 -29.85 22.14 4.96
CA ASN A 7 -29.29 23.18 5.81
C ASN A 7 -27.78 23.28 5.50
N PRO A 8 -27.25 24.43 5.03
CA PRO A 8 -25.84 24.57 4.66
C PRO A 8 -24.87 24.19 5.79
N ILE A 9 -25.30 24.33 7.04
CA ILE A 9 -24.55 23.93 8.23
C ILE A 9 -24.45 22.41 8.35
N GLU A 10 -25.50 21.68 8.00
CA GLU A 10 -25.50 20.22 8.00
C GLU A 10 -24.61 19.65 6.89
N GLU A 11 -24.60 20.30 5.73
CA GLU A 11 -23.72 19.93 4.62
C GLU A 11 -22.24 20.08 5.01
N ILE A 12 -21.86 21.23 5.59
CA ILE A 12 -20.49 21.45 6.10
C ILE A 12 -20.12 20.41 7.16
N ARG A 13 -21.04 20.06 8.07
CA ARG A 13 -20.79 19.02 9.08
C ARG A 13 -20.55 17.65 8.44
N LYS A 14 -21.32 17.31 7.39
CA LYS A 14 -21.15 16.07 6.64
C LYS A 14 -19.78 16.03 5.94
N GLU A 15 -19.38 17.12 5.31
CA GLU A 15 -18.06 17.24 4.66
C GLU A 15 -16.90 17.10 5.67
N ILE A 16 -17.00 17.74 6.84
CA ILE A 16 -16.01 17.59 7.92
C ILE A 16 -15.93 16.13 8.39
N ASN A 17 -17.07 15.44 8.53
CA ASN A 17 -17.08 14.03 8.91
C ASN A 17 -16.48 13.13 7.81
N SER A 18 -16.70 13.44 6.53
CA SER A 18 -16.04 12.76 5.42
C SER A 18 -14.52 12.92 5.51
N ALA A 19 -14.03 14.17 5.64
CA ALA A 19 -12.60 14.45 5.74
C ALA A 19 -11.94 13.71 6.92
N ARG A 20 -12.66 13.49 8.03
CA ARG A 20 -12.17 12.67 9.16
C ARG A 20 -12.08 11.19 8.83
N SER A 21 -13.06 10.66 8.11
CA SER A 21 -13.05 9.27 7.65
C SER A 21 -11.87 9.06 6.69
N ASP A 22 -11.69 9.97 5.75
CA ASP A 22 -10.62 9.93 4.76
C ASP A 22 -9.25 10.06 5.44
N LEU A 23 -9.10 10.98 6.40
CA LEU A 23 -7.89 11.07 7.22
C LEU A 23 -7.60 9.76 7.96
N SER A 24 -8.61 9.13 8.55
CA SER A 24 -8.43 7.87 9.29
C SER A 24 -7.96 6.74 8.38
N LYS A 25 -8.48 6.71 7.14
CA LYS A 25 -8.04 5.81 6.08
C LYS A 25 -6.57 6.09 5.73
N LEU A 26 -6.20 7.33 5.45
CA LEU A 26 -4.81 7.69 5.12
C LEU A 26 -3.82 7.38 6.26
N ILE A 27 -4.20 7.56 7.52
CA ILE A 27 -3.37 7.16 8.67
C ILE A 27 -3.07 5.65 8.65
N SER A 28 -4.06 4.85 8.24
CA SER A 28 -3.88 3.40 8.05
C SER A 28 -2.97 3.12 6.85
N ASP A 29 -3.26 3.75 5.71
CA ASP A 29 -2.57 3.50 4.43
C ASP A 29 -1.10 3.94 4.47
N CYS A 30 -0.76 4.98 5.25
CA CYS A 30 0.62 5.40 5.52
C CYS A 30 1.50 4.29 6.11
N ARG A 31 0.92 3.22 6.69
CA ARG A 31 1.66 2.08 7.21
C ARG A 31 2.18 1.16 6.11
N LEU A 32 1.69 1.31 4.88
CA LEU A 32 2.09 0.49 3.73
C LEU A 32 1.97 -1.01 4.03
N SER A 33 0.90 -1.41 4.75
CA SER A 33 0.68 -2.80 5.16
C SER A 33 0.51 -3.72 3.97
N THR A 34 -0.16 -3.25 2.91
CA THR A 34 -0.32 -3.99 1.65
C THR A 34 1.03 -4.40 1.06
N ILE A 35 1.99 -3.48 1.00
CA ILE A 35 3.35 -3.77 0.51
C ILE A 35 4.06 -4.78 1.43
N THR A 36 3.91 -4.62 2.74
CA THR A 36 4.51 -5.53 3.72
C THR A 36 3.97 -6.96 3.58
N ASP A 37 2.66 -7.09 3.35
CA ASP A 37 1.99 -8.36 3.15
C ASP A 37 2.40 -9.00 1.81
N GLU A 38 2.47 -8.21 0.73
CA GLU A 38 2.91 -8.66 -0.59
C GLU A 38 4.36 -9.17 -0.55
N VAL A 39 5.27 -8.46 0.12
CA VAL A 39 6.66 -8.87 0.36
C VAL A 39 6.74 -10.16 1.18
N SER A 40 5.91 -10.28 2.22
CA SER A 40 5.86 -11.49 3.06
C SER A 40 5.33 -12.70 2.28
N ALA A 41 4.34 -12.48 1.41
CA ALA A 41 3.80 -13.51 0.54
C ALA A 41 4.85 -13.98 -0.48
N LEU A 42 5.59 -13.04 -1.09
CA LEU A 42 6.68 -13.37 -2.03
C LEU A 42 7.80 -14.15 -1.33
N ASP A 43 8.19 -13.74 -0.13
CA ASP A 43 9.18 -14.45 0.70
C ASP A 43 8.76 -15.90 0.94
N THR A 44 7.50 -16.10 1.33
CA THR A 44 6.93 -17.43 1.57
C THR A 44 6.92 -18.27 0.29
N LYS A 45 6.56 -17.70 -0.86
CA LYS A 45 6.57 -18.41 -2.15
C LYS A 45 7.98 -18.86 -2.52
N ILE A 46 8.95 -17.96 -2.45
CA ILE A 46 10.34 -18.23 -2.82
C ILE A 46 11.00 -19.25 -1.88
N ALA A 47 10.73 -19.16 -0.58
CA ALA A 47 11.22 -20.14 0.40
C ALA A 47 10.68 -21.56 0.13
N ASN A 48 9.41 -21.67 -0.26
CA ASN A 48 8.76 -22.95 -0.53
C ASN A 48 9.03 -23.51 -1.94
N MET A 49 9.69 -22.75 -2.82
CA MET A 49 9.85 -23.08 -4.23
C MET A 49 10.67 -24.37 -4.44
N GLY A 50 11.76 -24.56 -3.69
CA GLY A 50 12.57 -25.78 -3.78
C GLY A 50 11.79 -27.06 -3.47
N LEU A 51 10.91 -27.02 -2.46
CA LEU A 51 10.03 -28.14 -2.11
C LEU A 51 9.01 -28.43 -3.22
N ARG A 52 8.47 -27.39 -3.87
CA ARG A 52 7.51 -27.55 -4.98
C ARG A 52 8.16 -28.15 -6.22
N ILE A 53 9.34 -27.66 -6.58
CA ILE A 53 10.15 -28.19 -7.69
C ILE A 53 10.47 -29.67 -7.44
N THR A 54 10.87 -30.02 -6.21
CA THR A 54 11.12 -31.41 -5.81
C THR A 54 9.87 -32.28 -5.98
N LYS A 55 8.70 -31.81 -5.53
CA LYS A 55 7.42 -32.52 -5.72
C LYS A 55 7.06 -32.73 -7.19
N ILE A 56 7.34 -31.76 -8.07
CA ILE A 56 7.10 -31.88 -9.52
C ILE A 56 8.01 -32.95 -10.12
N ARG A 57 9.31 -32.93 -9.76
CA ARG A 57 10.29 -33.95 -10.15
C ARG A 57 9.84 -35.35 -9.77
N ASP A 58 9.45 -35.52 -8.50
CA ASP A 58 9.13 -36.84 -7.94
C ASP A 58 7.83 -37.42 -8.53
N ARG A 59 6.92 -36.57 -9.01
CA ARG A 59 5.70 -36.98 -9.73
C ARG A 59 5.95 -37.38 -11.19
N LYS A 60 7.20 -37.34 -11.68
CA LYS A 60 7.59 -37.66 -13.06
C LYS A 60 6.83 -36.88 -14.14
N TYR A 61 6.17 -35.77 -13.79
CA TYR A 61 5.76 -34.78 -14.78
C TYR A 61 7.02 -34.24 -15.47
N ALA A 62 6.88 -33.71 -16.69
CA ALA A 62 7.99 -33.25 -17.53
C ALA A 62 8.91 -32.27 -16.78
N PHE A 63 9.85 -32.82 -16.03
CA PHE A 63 10.68 -32.07 -15.11
C PHE A 63 11.78 -31.43 -15.92
N ASN A 64 11.72 -30.11 -16.01
CA ASN A 64 12.76 -29.34 -16.66
C ASN A 64 13.80 -28.97 -15.60
N LYS A 65 15.04 -29.46 -15.75
CA LYS A 65 16.18 -29.09 -14.91
C LYS A 65 16.38 -27.56 -14.83
N ILE A 66 15.92 -26.83 -15.85
CA ILE A 66 15.91 -25.37 -15.88
C ILE A 66 15.08 -24.80 -14.72
N SER A 67 13.95 -25.41 -14.35
CA SER A 67 13.09 -24.93 -13.25
C SER A 67 13.79 -24.96 -11.89
N GLU A 68 14.62 -25.96 -11.64
CA GLU A 68 15.42 -26.07 -10.41
C GLU A 68 16.50 -24.97 -10.35
N GLN A 69 17.16 -24.71 -11.47
CA GLN A 69 18.15 -23.65 -11.57
C GLN A 69 17.52 -22.25 -11.41
N LEU A 70 16.36 -22.02 -12.02
CA LEU A 70 15.58 -20.77 -11.85
C LEU A 70 15.16 -20.58 -10.39
N GLY A 71 14.70 -21.65 -9.72
CA GLY A 71 14.30 -21.58 -8.31
C GLY A 71 15.44 -21.12 -7.40
N ILE A 72 16.65 -21.65 -7.60
CA ILE A 72 17.85 -21.24 -6.86
C ILE A 72 18.22 -19.79 -7.18
N GLU A 73 18.13 -19.38 -8.44
CA GLU A 73 18.44 -18.01 -8.85
C GLU A 73 17.47 -17.01 -8.23
N TYR A 74 16.16 -17.30 -8.21
CA TYR A 74 15.17 -16.45 -7.56
C TYR A 74 15.40 -16.33 -6.05
N GLN A 75 15.80 -17.41 -5.38
CA GLN A 75 16.18 -17.34 -3.96
C GLN A 75 17.37 -16.41 -3.73
N LYS A 76 18.38 -16.46 -4.58
CA LYS A 76 19.56 -15.60 -4.51
C LYS A 76 19.21 -14.13 -4.77
N GLN A 77 18.42 -13.86 -5.81
CA GLN A 77 17.96 -12.51 -6.12
C GLN A 77 17.10 -11.93 -4.98
N TRP A 78 16.22 -12.75 -4.40
CA TRP A 78 15.38 -12.33 -3.30
C TRP A 78 16.19 -12.02 -2.04
N ALA A 79 17.15 -12.86 -1.68
CA ALA A 79 18.03 -12.62 -0.54
C ALA A 79 18.80 -11.28 -0.67
N ALA A 80 19.18 -10.90 -1.89
CA ALA A 80 19.83 -9.61 -2.16
C ALA A 80 18.88 -8.41 -2.09
N LYS A 81 17.61 -8.57 -2.48
CA LYS A 81 16.63 -7.47 -2.58
C LYS A 81 15.80 -7.27 -1.30
N LYS A 82 15.46 -8.33 -0.57
CA LYS A 82 14.50 -8.31 0.54
C LYS A 82 14.82 -7.26 1.59
N GLY A 83 16.07 -7.23 2.06
CA GLY A 83 16.49 -6.27 3.09
C GLY A 83 16.37 -4.81 2.63
N LEU A 84 16.72 -4.54 1.37
CA LEU A 84 16.54 -3.21 0.77
C LEU A 84 15.08 -2.81 0.74
N ILE A 85 14.18 -3.69 0.28
CA ILE A 85 12.74 -3.42 0.17
C ILE A 85 12.13 -3.15 1.54
N GLN A 86 12.46 -3.96 2.55
CA GLN A 86 11.96 -3.80 3.91
C GLN A 86 12.43 -2.47 4.53
N ASN A 87 13.70 -2.12 4.32
CA ASN A 87 14.24 -0.84 4.79
C ASN A 87 13.57 0.34 4.10
N GLN A 88 13.42 0.30 2.76
CA GLN A 88 12.77 1.38 2.01
C GLN A 88 11.30 1.53 2.42
N THR A 89 10.58 0.43 2.59
CA THR A 89 9.17 0.44 3.07
C THR A 89 9.06 1.13 4.43
N SER A 90 9.98 0.81 5.35
CA SER A 90 10.01 1.42 6.69
C SER A 90 10.31 2.92 6.63
N ILE A 91 11.24 3.35 5.77
CA ILE A 91 11.58 4.77 5.57
C ILE A 91 10.38 5.53 4.99
N GLU A 92 9.77 5.01 3.92
CA GLU A 92 8.61 5.65 3.27
C GLU A 92 7.41 5.73 4.22
N SER A 93 7.09 4.65 4.94
CA SER A 93 6.01 4.65 5.94
C SER A 93 6.22 5.73 7.00
N ASN A 94 7.45 5.89 7.50
CA ASN A 94 7.76 6.92 8.48
C ASN A 94 7.64 8.34 7.88
N ASN A 95 8.11 8.55 6.65
CA ASN A 95 8.02 9.83 5.95
C ASN A 95 6.57 10.25 5.70
N LEU A 96 5.73 9.31 5.24
CA LEU A 96 4.29 9.53 5.04
C LEU A 96 3.61 9.84 6.37
N ARG A 97 3.89 9.09 7.43
CA ARG A 97 3.31 9.35 8.75
C ARG A 97 3.70 10.71 9.31
N LEU A 98 4.97 11.13 9.16
CA LEU A 98 5.43 12.44 9.61
C LEU A 98 4.81 13.57 8.77
N GLY A 99 4.69 13.37 7.46
CA GLY A 99 4.11 14.34 6.54
C GLY A 99 2.59 14.51 6.70
N LEU A 100 1.88 13.55 7.29
CA LEU A 100 0.43 13.61 7.51
C LEU A 100 0.04 14.43 8.75
N ARG A 101 0.94 14.56 9.75
CA ARG A 101 0.66 15.25 11.03
C ARG A 101 0.12 16.68 10.88
N PRO A 102 0.63 17.53 9.96
CA PRO A 102 0.07 18.87 9.76
C PRO A 102 -1.39 18.84 9.28
N LEU A 103 -1.76 17.86 8.46
CA LEU A 103 -3.12 17.68 7.94
C LEU A 103 -4.06 17.19 9.05
N GLU A 104 -3.59 16.29 9.92
CA GLU A 104 -4.34 15.87 11.13
C GLU A 104 -4.71 17.06 12.01
N ALA A 105 -3.74 17.95 12.28
CA ALA A 105 -3.96 19.14 13.09
C ALA A 105 -4.98 20.11 12.46
N ARG A 106 -4.94 20.28 11.13
CA ARG A 106 -5.89 21.12 10.39
C ARG A 106 -7.31 20.58 10.46
N ILE A 107 -7.48 19.28 10.20
CA ILE A 107 -8.81 18.64 10.23
C ILE A 107 -9.38 18.67 11.65
N ALA A 108 -8.56 18.48 12.68
CA ALA A 108 -8.98 18.65 14.07
C ALA A 108 -9.45 20.09 14.37
N ALA A 109 -8.76 21.11 13.84
CA ALA A 109 -9.18 22.50 13.99
C ALA A 109 -10.49 22.81 13.27
N LEU A 110 -10.78 22.15 12.14
CA LEU A 110 -12.02 22.36 11.39
C LEU A 110 -13.26 22.02 12.22
N GLN A 111 -13.13 21.02 13.10
CA GLN A 111 -14.18 20.54 13.99
C GLN A 111 -14.54 21.54 15.10
N VAL A 112 -13.56 22.27 15.63
CA VAL A 112 -13.74 23.15 16.80
C VAL A 112 -14.46 24.44 16.42
N ASN A 113 -14.21 24.98 15.22
CA ASN A 113 -14.60 26.35 14.88
C ASN A 113 -15.74 26.49 13.86
N MET A 114 -16.49 25.43 13.52
CA MET A 114 -17.52 25.49 12.46
C MET A 114 -16.99 26.21 11.22
N SER A 115 -15.98 25.60 10.61
CA SER A 115 -15.15 26.24 9.59
C SER A 115 -15.94 26.54 8.31
N SER A 116 -15.49 27.56 7.57
CA SER A 116 -16.11 27.90 6.29
C SER A 116 -15.98 26.74 5.29
N ALA A 117 -16.97 26.61 4.40
CA ALA A 117 -16.96 25.60 3.33
C ALA A 117 -15.68 25.65 2.48
N SER A 118 -15.07 26.83 2.31
CA SER A 118 -13.78 26.97 1.62
C SER A 118 -12.61 26.26 2.31
N LEU A 119 -12.55 26.30 3.65
CA LEU A 119 -11.50 25.63 4.42
C LEU A 119 -11.69 24.12 4.42
N VAL A 120 -12.93 23.64 4.45
CA VAL A 120 -13.25 22.21 4.36
C VAL A 120 -12.85 21.67 2.99
N LYS A 121 -13.19 22.36 1.90
CA LYS A 121 -12.76 21.99 0.54
C LYS A 121 -11.24 21.99 0.38
N MET A 122 -10.54 22.96 0.97
CA MET A 122 -9.07 22.96 0.95
C MET A 122 -8.49 21.72 1.66
N ALA A 123 -9.04 21.33 2.80
CA ALA A 123 -8.60 20.13 3.52
C ALA A 123 -8.89 18.85 2.73
N GLN A 124 -10.05 18.76 2.06
CA GLN A 124 -10.38 17.63 1.18
C GLN A 124 -9.38 17.52 0.02
N ASN A 125 -9.09 18.62 -0.68
CA ASN A 125 -8.08 18.61 -1.74
C ASN A 125 -6.69 18.20 -1.21
N GLU A 126 -6.33 18.61 0.02
CA GLU A 126 -5.06 18.22 0.64
C GLU A 126 -5.04 16.71 0.96
N LEU A 127 -6.17 16.12 1.39
CA LEU A 127 -6.34 14.67 1.59
C LEU A 127 -6.18 13.90 0.28
N ASP A 128 -6.85 14.31 -0.80
CA ASP A 128 -6.78 13.66 -2.11
C ASP A 128 -5.35 13.68 -2.69
N ASN A 129 -4.68 14.82 -2.54
CA ASN A 129 -3.27 14.95 -2.92
C ASN A 129 -2.38 14.03 -2.08
N TYR A 130 -2.69 13.85 -0.80
CA TYR A 130 -1.95 12.95 0.07
C TYR A 130 -2.18 11.48 -0.28
N GLU A 131 -3.40 11.08 -0.61
CA GLU A 131 -3.72 9.74 -1.12
C GLU A 131 -2.90 9.43 -2.37
N THR A 132 -2.82 10.39 -3.31
CA THR A 132 -2.01 10.26 -4.52
C THR A 132 -0.53 10.04 -4.19
N ARG A 133 -0.01 10.69 -3.15
CA ARG A 133 1.39 10.49 -2.70
C ARG A 133 1.59 9.10 -2.10
N ILE A 134 0.65 8.60 -1.29
CA ILE A 134 0.72 7.23 -0.75
C ILE A 134 0.73 6.22 -1.90
N ASN A 135 -0.19 6.35 -2.86
CA ASN A 135 -0.26 5.48 -4.04
C ASN A 135 1.02 5.50 -4.88
N ALA A 136 1.66 6.67 -5.00
CA ALA A 136 2.94 6.80 -5.68
C ALA A 136 4.07 6.09 -4.92
N SER A 137 4.13 6.23 -3.60
CA SER A 137 5.09 5.49 -2.75
C SER A 137 4.87 3.98 -2.84
N GLU A 138 3.62 3.51 -2.81
CA GLU A 138 3.31 2.08 -3.00
C GLU A 138 3.78 1.58 -4.37
N SER A 139 3.49 2.32 -5.44
CA SER A 139 3.90 1.96 -6.80
C SER A 139 5.42 1.90 -6.94
N MET A 140 6.14 2.87 -6.35
CA MET A 140 7.60 2.87 -6.31
C MET A 140 8.15 1.64 -5.59
N LEU A 141 7.55 1.24 -4.47
CA LEU A 141 7.97 0.07 -3.71
C LEU A 141 7.66 -1.25 -4.45
N ARG A 142 6.50 -1.36 -5.11
CA ARG A 142 6.14 -2.51 -5.97
C ARG A 142 7.16 -2.73 -7.08
N ASN A 143 7.57 -1.65 -7.74
CA ASN A 143 8.59 -1.71 -8.81
C ASN A 143 9.93 -2.33 -8.35
N LEU A 144 10.25 -2.36 -7.05
CA LEU A 144 11.48 -2.99 -6.57
C LEU A 144 11.46 -4.53 -6.69
N TYR A 145 10.28 -5.13 -6.72
CA TYR A 145 10.10 -6.59 -6.66
C TYR A 145 9.12 -7.17 -7.69
N ASP A 146 8.36 -6.35 -8.42
CA ASP A 146 7.35 -6.81 -9.38
C ASP A 146 7.90 -7.74 -10.46
N ASP A 147 9.09 -7.45 -11.00
CA ASP A 147 9.73 -8.31 -12.01
C ASP A 147 9.98 -9.72 -11.46
N LEU A 148 10.59 -9.80 -10.27
CA LEU A 148 10.88 -11.07 -9.62
C LEU A 148 9.58 -11.80 -9.24
N LYS A 149 8.58 -11.06 -8.75
CA LYS A 149 7.27 -11.62 -8.44
C LYS A 149 6.62 -12.24 -9.68
N ALA A 150 6.65 -11.54 -10.82
CA ALA A 150 6.10 -12.04 -12.07
C ALA A 150 6.84 -13.28 -12.58
N GLU A 151 8.16 -13.33 -12.42
CA GLU A 151 8.97 -14.51 -12.75
C GLU A 151 8.66 -15.71 -11.86
N VAL A 152 8.52 -15.51 -10.55
CA VAL A 152 8.13 -16.55 -9.59
C VAL A 152 6.72 -17.06 -9.88
N ASP A 153 5.78 -16.15 -10.15
CA ASP A 153 4.39 -16.53 -10.45
C ASP A 153 4.28 -17.35 -11.76
N LYS A 154 5.15 -17.12 -12.75
CA LYS A 154 5.22 -17.94 -13.99
C LYS A 154 5.73 -19.36 -13.73
N LEU A 155 6.66 -19.52 -12.79
CA LEU A 155 7.20 -20.84 -12.43
C LEU A 155 6.20 -21.63 -11.56
N ASP A 156 5.30 -20.93 -10.90
CA ASP A 156 4.27 -21.46 -10.01
C ASP A 156 2.99 -21.94 -10.73
N ALA A 157 2.78 -21.51 -11.98
CA ALA A 157 1.63 -21.84 -12.83
C ALA A 157 1.81 -23.19 -13.56
#